data_AF-A0A958WVD2-F1
#
_entry.id   AF-A0A958WVD2-F1
#
_cell.length_a   1.000
_cell.length_b   1.000
_cell.length_c   1.000
_cell.angle_alpha   90.00
_cell.angle_beta   90.00
_cell.angle_gamma   90.00
#
_symmetry.space_group_name_H-M   'P 1'
#
loop_
_entity.id
_entity.type
_entity.pdbx_description
1 polymer ?
#
loop_
_entity_poly.entity_id
_entity_poly.type
_entity_poly.pdbx_seq_one_letter_code
_entity_poly.pdbx_strand_id
1 'polypeptide(L)'
;MGKTVKYQKIILQLLADYAAIKPINWEDAEHQVIADEKNHHYQLVRMGWKDDRYHHYAIFHFDIRDGKVWVRQNRTDADIEAELMDSGIAADDIVVSYRMPLAEVTS
;
A
#
# COMPACT_ATOMS: atom_id res chain seq x y z
N MET A 1 7.21 8.41 -18.80
CA MET A 1 5.74 8.59 -18.73
C MET A 1 4.97 7.28 -18.65
N GLY A 2 5.20 6.27 -19.51
CA GLY A 2 4.38 5.04 -19.50
C GLY A 2 4.38 4.24 -18.20
N LYS A 3 5.56 4.07 -17.57
CA LYS A 3 5.73 3.23 -16.37
C LYS A 3 5.03 3.79 -15.14
N THR A 4 5.24 5.07 -14.81
CA THR A 4 4.57 5.75 -13.69
C THR A 4 3.06 5.69 -13.81
N VAL A 5 2.50 5.96 -15.00
CA VAL A 5 1.05 5.90 -15.23
C VAL A 5 0.53 4.47 -15.07
N LYS A 6 1.26 3.46 -15.53
CA LYS A 6 0.92 2.05 -15.31
C LYS A 6 0.89 1.72 -13.81
N TYR A 7 1.92 2.10 -13.07
CA TYR A 7 2.06 1.79 -11.65
C TYR A 7 1.03 2.51 -10.80
N GLN A 8 0.73 3.78 -11.11
CA GLN A 8 -0.34 4.51 -10.47
C GLN A 8 -1.68 3.79 -10.64
N LYS A 9 -2.01 3.31 -11.85
CA LYS A 9 -3.25 2.56 -12.09
C LYS A 9 -3.31 1.27 -11.27
N ILE A 10 -2.20 0.52 -11.24
CA ILE A 10 -2.11 -0.73 -10.45
C ILE A 10 -2.31 -0.44 -8.96
N ILE A 11 -1.62 0.56 -8.42
CA ILE A 11 -1.73 0.93 -6.99
C ILE A 11 -3.15 1.39 -6.67
N LEU A 12 -3.76 2.27 -7.48
CA LEU A 12 -5.11 2.75 -7.23
C LEU A 12 -6.14 1.63 -7.29
N GLN A 13 -6.01 0.70 -8.24
CA GLN A 13 -6.88 -0.47 -8.32
C GLN A 13 -6.72 -1.35 -7.08
N LEU A 14 -5.48 -1.66 -6.70
CA LEU A 14 -5.20 -2.44 -5.51
C LEU A 14 -5.81 -1.80 -4.26
N LEU A 15 -5.61 -0.49 -4.05
CA LEU A 15 -6.18 0.21 -2.90
C LEU A 15 -7.72 0.19 -2.90
N ALA A 16 -8.35 0.30 -4.08
CA ALA A 16 -9.80 0.20 -4.23
C ALA A 16 -10.33 -1.21 -3.90
N ASP A 17 -9.63 -2.24 -4.37
CA ASP A 17 -9.98 -3.64 -4.10
C ASP A 17 -9.91 -3.94 -2.59
N TYR A 18 -8.84 -3.49 -1.93
CA TYR A 18 -8.70 -3.64 -0.48
C TYR A 18 -9.69 -2.78 0.32
N ALA A 19 -10.05 -1.59 -0.16
CA ALA A 19 -11.06 -0.75 0.49
C ALA A 19 -12.45 -1.40 0.50
N ALA A 20 -12.75 -2.25 -0.47
CA ALA A 20 -14.01 -3.00 -0.57
C ALA A 20 -14.10 -4.18 0.42
N ILE A 21 -12.97 -4.61 1.00
CA ILE A 21 -12.93 -5.70 1.97
C ILE A 21 -13.38 -5.20 3.34
N LYS A 22 -14.49 -5.74 3.84
CA LYS A 22 -14.96 -5.45 5.20
C LYS A 22 -14.20 -6.29 6.24
N PRO A 23 -13.65 -5.71 7.31
CA PRO A 23 -13.00 -6.47 8.36
C PRO A 23 -14.06 -7.25 9.16
N ILE A 24 -13.84 -8.55 9.35
CA ILE A 24 -14.78 -9.44 10.07
C ILE A 24 -15.13 -8.90 11.46
N ASN A 25 -14.17 -8.28 12.16
CA ASN A 25 -14.33 -7.80 13.53
C ASN A 25 -14.53 -6.29 13.63
N TRP A 26 -14.90 -5.61 12.54
CA TRP A 26 -15.10 -4.15 12.52
C TRP A 26 -15.89 -3.72 11.26
N GLU A 27 -17.18 -4.09 11.18
CA GLU A 27 -17.99 -3.94 9.96
C GLU A 27 -18.29 -2.49 9.57
N ASP A 28 -18.33 -1.58 10.54
CA ASP A 28 -18.59 -0.14 10.39
C ASP A 28 -17.30 0.68 10.25
N ALA A 29 -16.14 0.03 10.12
CA ALA A 29 -14.90 0.72 9.78
C ALA A 29 -15.05 1.42 8.42
N GLU A 30 -14.67 2.70 8.39
CA GLU A 30 -14.58 3.46 7.16
C GLU A 30 -13.22 3.23 6.51
N HIS A 31 -13.22 3.03 5.18
CA HIS A 31 -12.03 2.94 4.36
C HIS A 31 -11.98 4.13 3.40
N GLN A 32 -10.88 4.86 3.39
CA GLN A 32 -10.64 5.98 2.49
C GLN A 32 -9.37 5.77 1.68
N VAL A 33 -9.50 5.87 0.36
CA VAL A 33 -8.36 5.97 -0.55
C VAL A 33 -7.95 7.43 -0.64
N ILE A 34 -6.73 7.73 -0.21
CA ILE A 34 -6.13 9.07 -0.32
C ILE A 34 -5.04 9.02 -1.39
N ALA A 35 -5.26 9.74 -2.48
CA ALA A 35 -4.36 9.73 -3.64
C ALA A 35 -3.91 11.16 -3.98
N ASP A 36 -2.61 11.41 -3.84
CA ASP A 36 -1.95 12.55 -4.44
C ASP A 36 -1.28 12.09 -5.74
N GLU A 37 -2.04 12.10 -6.83
CA GLU A 37 -1.54 11.66 -8.14
C GLU A 37 -0.42 12.54 -8.67
N LYS A 38 -0.36 13.82 -8.25
CA LYS A 38 0.64 14.78 -8.72
C LYS A 38 2.00 14.51 -8.08
N ASN A 39 2.01 14.20 -6.78
CA ASN A 39 3.24 13.92 -6.04
C ASN A 39 3.51 12.43 -5.85
N HIS A 40 2.62 11.58 -6.37
CA HIS A 40 2.72 10.12 -6.38
C HIS A 40 2.71 9.46 -4.99
N HIS A 41 1.78 9.90 -4.13
CA HIS A 41 1.54 9.32 -2.80
C HIS A 41 0.14 8.70 -2.75
N TYR A 42 0.05 7.44 -2.29
CA TYR A 42 -1.20 6.70 -2.30
C TYR A 42 -1.37 5.92 -0.99
N GLN A 43 -2.51 6.10 -0.32
CA GLN A 43 -2.80 5.47 0.96
C GLN A 43 -4.19 4.87 0.97
N LEU A 44 -4.35 3.74 1.67
CA LEU A 44 -5.63 3.25 2.16
C LEU A 44 -5.67 3.48 3.66
N VAL A 45 -6.54 4.37 4.12
CA VAL A 45 -6.73 4.68 5.53
C VAL A 45 -7.97 4.00 6.04
N ARG A 46 -7.89 3.40 7.23
CA ARG A 46 -9.03 2.90 7.98
C ARG A 46 -9.29 3.77 9.19
N MET A 47 -10.56 4.10 9.41
CA MET A 47 -10.98 4.90 10.55
C MET A 47 -12.35 4.55 11.10
N GLY A 48 -12.61 5.00 12.32
CA GLY A 48 -13.89 4.81 13.00
C GLY A 48 -13.71 4.55 14.49
N TRP A 49 -14.83 4.36 15.18
CA TRP A 49 -14.83 3.94 16.57
C TRP A 49 -14.83 2.43 16.68
N LYS A 50 -14.01 1.90 17.60
CA LYS A 50 -14.03 0.49 18.00
C LYS A 50 -13.58 0.37 19.45
N ASP A 51 -14.31 -0.40 20.27
CA ASP A 51 -13.96 -0.67 21.67
C ASP A 51 -13.59 0.60 22.47
N ASP A 52 -14.45 1.64 22.38
CA ASP A 52 -14.28 2.96 23.00
C ASP A 52 -13.03 3.75 22.58
N ARG A 53 -12.38 3.35 21.49
CA ARG A 53 -11.22 4.04 20.92
C ARG A 53 -11.50 4.50 19.50
N TYR A 54 -11.13 5.74 19.22
CA TYR A 54 -11.10 6.21 17.84
C TYR A 54 -9.82 5.73 17.17
N HIS A 55 -9.99 5.03 16.06
CA HIS A 55 -8.91 4.52 15.24
C HIS A 55 -8.83 5.36 13.97
N HIS A 56 -7.61 5.71 13.57
CA HIS A 56 -7.31 6.40 12.32
C HIS A 56 -5.88 6.08 11.90
N TYR A 57 -5.70 5.23 10.90
CA TYR A 57 -4.37 4.78 10.46
C TYR A 57 -4.37 4.27 9.02
N ALA A 58 -3.21 4.40 8.35
CA ALA A 58 -2.97 3.80 7.05
C ALA A 58 -2.81 2.27 7.16
N ILE A 59 -3.64 1.52 6.43
CA ILE A 59 -3.47 0.08 6.18
C ILE A 59 -2.30 -0.12 5.20
N PHE A 60 -2.36 0.59 4.08
CA PHE A 60 -1.33 0.61 3.05
C PHE A 60 -0.85 2.03 2.80
N HIS A 61 0.42 2.17 2.46
CA HIS A 61 1.00 3.41 1.97
C HIS A 61 2.05 3.07 0.91
N PHE A 62 1.86 3.62 -0.29
CA PHE A 62 2.77 3.47 -1.42
C PHE A 62 3.21 4.84 -1.93
N ASP A 63 4.46 4.92 -2.39
CA ASP A 63 4.95 6.03 -3.22
C ASP A 63 5.36 5.50 -4.60
N ILE A 64 5.31 6.35 -5.63
CA ILE A 64 6.08 6.11 -6.86
C ILE A 64 7.23 7.12 -6.92
N ARG A 65 8.45 6.61 -6.80
CA ARG A 65 9.68 7.43 -6.81
C ARG A 65 10.73 6.79 -7.70
N ASP A 66 11.35 7.61 -8.55
CA ASP A 66 12.42 7.19 -9.46
C ASP A 66 12.03 5.99 -10.35
N GLY A 67 10.74 5.94 -10.74
CA GLY A 67 10.18 4.87 -11.57
C GLY A 67 9.96 3.54 -10.84
N LYS A 68 9.99 3.53 -9.50
CA LYS A 68 9.78 2.37 -8.63
C LYS A 68 8.60 2.59 -7.68
N VAL A 69 7.96 1.51 -7.27
CA VAL A 69 6.92 1.48 -6.25
C VAL A 69 7.56 1.23 -4.89
N TRP A 70 7.43 2.19 -3.99
CA TRP A 70 7.93 2.10 -2.63
C TRP A 70 6.79 1.72 -1.70
N VAL A 71 6.83 0.52 -1.13
CA VAL A 71 5.90 0.08 -0.09
C VAL A 71 6.36 0.67 1.24
N ARG A 72 5.65 1.69 1.73
CA ARG A 72 5.96 2.41 2.97
C ARG A 72 5.32 1.78 4.19
N GLN A 73 4.14 1.18 4.01
CA GLN A 73 3.40 0.49 5.05
C GLN A 73 2.57 -0.63 4.43
N ASN A 74 2.59 -1.79 5.09
CA ASN A 74 1.59 -2.85 4.97
C ASN A 74 1.18 -3.24 6.41
N ARG A 75 -0.11 -3.11 6.76
CA ARG A 75 -0.66 -3.54 8.07
C ARG A 75 -1.54 -4.79 7.94
N THR A 76 -1.32 -5.56 6.90
CA THR A 76 -2.03 -6.82 6.63
C THR A 76 -1.02 -7.95 6.58
N ASP A 77 -1.52 -9.18 6.57
CA ASP A 77 -0.70 -10.37 6.34
C ASP A 77 -0.53 -10.68 4.84
N ALA A 78 -0.98 -9.80 3.94
CA ALA A 78 -0.87 -9.98 2.51
C ALA A 78 0.58 -9.87 2.03
N ASP A 79 0.97 -10.75 1.10
CA ASP A 79 2.23 -10.65 0.37
C ASP A 79 2.08 -9.61 -0.74
N ILE A 80 2.14 -8.34 -0.33
CA ILE A 80 1.84 -7.22 -1.21
C ILE A 80 2.84 -7.12 -2.37
N GLU A 81 4.08 -7.57 -2.18
CA GLU A 81 5.07 -7.62 -3.25
C GLU A 81 4.69 -8.65 -4.31
N ALA A 82 4.24 -9.84 -3.92
CA ALA A 82 3.74 -10.83 -4.87
C ALA A 82 2.55 -10.30 -5.67
N GLU A 83 1.58 -9.67 -5.02
CA GLU A 83 0.41 -9.09 -5.70
C GLU A 83 0.77 -7.97 -6.69
N LEU A 84 1.72 -7.10 -6.31
CA LEU A 84 2.24 -6.06 -7.20
C LEU A 84 2.97 -6.68 -8.41
N MET A 85 3.71 -7.77 -8.22
CA MET A 85 4.36 -8.51 -9.30
C MET A 85 3.36 -9.16 -10.25
N ASP A 86 2.35 -9.85 -9.70
CA ASP A 86 1.28 -10.48 -10.46
C ASP A 86 0.45 -9.46 -11.25
N SER A 87 0.32 -8.24 -10.72
CA SER A 87 -0.30 -7.09 -11.41
C SER A 87 0.59 -6.48 -12.50
N GLY A 88 1.82 -6.98 -12.67
CA GLY A 88 2.73 -6.61 -13.74
C GLY A 88 3.74 -5.51 -13.40
N ILE A 89 4.08 -5.31 -12.13
CA ILE A 89 5.23 -4.51 -11.70
C ILE A 89 6.46 -5.43 -11.64
N ALA A 90 7.60 -5.02 -12.21
CA ALA A 90 8.79 -5.85 -12.15
C ALA A 90 9.33 -5.90 -10.71
N ALA A 91 9.88 -7.04 -10.29
CA ALA A 91 10.45 -7.20 -8.94
C ALA A 91 11.48 -6.11 -8.59
N ASP A 92 12.37 -5.78 -9.54
CA ASP A 92 13.42 -4.75 -9.38
C ASP A 92 12.87 -3.32 -9.20
N ASP A 93 11.57 -3.13 -9.46
CA ASP A 93 10.86 -1.87 -9.30
C ASP A 93 10.05 -1.78 -8.01
N ILE A 94 10.10 -2.79 -7.15
CA ILE A 94 9.43 -2.79 -5.85
C ILE A 94 10.48 -2.57 -4.76
N VAL A 95 10.25 -1.57 -3.90
CA VAL A 95 11.14 -1.23 -2.78
C VAL A 95 10.34 -1.27 -1.48
N VAL A 96 10.71 -2.17 -0.56
CA VAL A 96 10.03 -2.30 0.73
C VAL A 96 10.76 -1.46 1.77
N SER A 97 10.20 -0.30 2.10
CA SER A 97 10.92 0.76 2.83
C SER A 97 10.98 0.54 4.34
N TYR A 98 10.06 -0.24 4.89
CA TYR A 98 9.93 -0.51 6.33
C TYR A 98 10.64 -1.80 6.76
N ARG A 99 11.19 -2.56 5.81
CA ARG A 99 12.12 -3.63 6.14
C ARG A 99 13.49 -2.98 6.32
N MET A 100 14.14 -3.27 7.45
CA MET A 100 15.57 -2.96 7.57
C MET A 100 16.25 -3.57 6.35
N PRO A 101 17.23 -2.88 5.72
CA PRO A 101 18.11 -3.55 4.77
C PRO A 101 18.58 -4.79 5.52
N LEU A 102 18.33 -5.99 4.98
CA LEU A 102 19.09 -7.13 5.45
C LEU A 102 20.52 -6.67 5.24
N ALA A 103 21.22 -6.36 6.33
CA ALA A 103 22.64 -6.10 6.27
C ALA A 103 23.20 -7.20 5.37
N GLU A 104 24.03 -6.84 4.40
CA GLU A 104 24.94 -7.80 3.83
C GLU A 104 25.51 -8.56 5.03
N VAL A 105 25.07 -9.82 5.21
CA VAL A 105 25.62 -10.72 6.21
C VAL A 105 26.99 -11.04 5.66
N THR A 106 27.90 -10.09 5.85
CA THR A 106 29.33 -10.25 5.72
C THR A 106 29.74 -10.94 7.01
N SER A 107 29.73 -12.27 6.95
CA SER A 107 30.47 -13.17 7.81
C SER A 107 30.87 -14.37 6.98
#